data_AF-A0A643IUG8-F1
#
_entry.id   AF-A0A643IUG8-F1
#
_cell.length_a   1.000
_cell.length_b   1.000
_cell.length_c   1.000
_cell.angle_alpha   90.00
_cell.angle_beta   90.00
_cell.angle_gamma   90.00
#
_symmetry.space_group_name_H-M   'P 1'
#
loop_
_entity.id
_entity.type
_entity.pdbx_description
1 polymer ?
#
loop_
_entity_poly.entity_id
_entity_poly.type
_entity_poly.pdbx_seq_one_letter_code
_entity_poly.pdbx_strand_id
1 'polypeptide(L)'
;VNAREQLDNRGGKVIGDSGLRLTVQRLLNQAKGVLAGRDGLSLDGGELFNGDGGRLDSQNGLSVSLGGVLDNQGGALVSEGSLTARAARLDNRGGTFSSAGAL
;
A
#
# COMPACT_ATOMS: atom_id res chain seq x y z
N VAL A 1 13.48 -23.61 -0.96
CA VAL A 1 12.43 -23.58 0.08
C VAL A 1 11.63 -22.30 -0.16
N ASN A 2 10.48 -22.37 -0.85
CA ASN A 2 9.69 -21.18 -1.19
C ASN A 2 8.81 -20.80 0.00
N ALA A 3 9.39 -20.11 0.98
CA ALA A 3 8.61 -19.50 2.06
C ALA A 3 7.80 -18.35 1.46
N ARG A 4 6.47 -18.43 1.54
CA ARG A 4 5.55 -17.39 1.11
C ARG A 4 5.66 -16.22 2.10
N GLU A 5 6.52 -15.25 1.83
CA GLU A 5 6.62 -14.01 2.63
C GLU A 5 5.40 -13.13 2.34
N GLN A 6 4.27 -13.51 2.94
CA GLN A 6 3.02 -12.78 2.93
C GLN A 6 2.86 -12.00 4.22
N LEU A 7 2.45 -10.74 4.12
CA LEU A 7 1.91 -9.97 5.22
C LEU A 7 0.39 -9.90 5.10
N ASP A 8 -0.32 -10.30 6.16
CA ASP A 8 -1.78 -10.18 6.27
C ASP A 8 -2.12 -9.13 7.33
N ASN A 9 -2.71 -8.02 6.88
CA ASN A 9 -3.19 -6.92 7.70
C ASN A 9 -4.69 -6.68 7.48
N ARG A 10 -5.46 -7.72 7.11
CA ARG A 10 -6.91 -7.58 6.93
C ARG A 10 -7.58 -7.19 8.26
N GLY A 11 -8.29 -6.06 8.28
CA GLY A 11 -8.88 -5.47 9.48
C GLY A 11 -7.88 -5.05 10.57
N GLY A 12 -6.58 -5.15 10.29
CA GLY A 12 -5.50 -4.80 11.20
C GLY A 12 -5.04 -3.35 11.02
N LYS A 13 -4.09 -2.94 11.88
CA LYS A 13 -3.44 -1.63 11.81
C LYS A 13 -1.95 -1.78 12.06
N VAL A 14 -1.12 -1.36 11.10
CA VAL A 14 0.34 -1.24 11.28
C VAL A 14 0.70 0.23 11.12
N ILE A 15 1.42 0.78 12.09
CA ILE A 15 1.82 2.19 12.11
C ILE A 15 3.32 2.28 12.36
N GLY A 16 4.04 2.99 11.49
CA GLY A 16 5.44 3.38 11.69
C GLY A 16 5.57 4.88 11.92
N ASP A 17 6.04 5.30 13.11
CA ASP A 17 6.25 6.71 13.44
C ASP A 17 7.48 7.29 12.72
N SER A 18 8.57 6.52 12.63
CA SER A 18 9.79 6.89 11.86
C SER A 18 9.74 6.43 10.39
N GLY A 19 8.53 6.20 9.88
CA GLY A 19 8.26 5.66 8.55
C GLY A 19 8.04 4.14 8.56
N LEU A 20 7.38 3.64 7.52
CA LEU A 20 7.05 2.22 7.34
C LEU A 20 7.69 1.72 6.03
N ARG A 21 8.59 0.74 6.14
CA ARG A 21 9.22 0.10 4.98
C ARG A 21 8.89 -1.39 4.98
N LEU A 22 8.28 -1.87 3.90
CA LEU A 22 7.85 -3.26 3.74
C LEU A 22 8.48 -3.86 2.49
N THR A 23 9.09 -5.04 2.65
CA THR A 23 9.51 -5.89 1.53
C THR A 23 8.82 -7.23 1.67
N VAL A 24 7.84 -7.51 0.80
CA VAL A 24 7.01 -8.73 0.87
C VAL A 24 6.63 -9.21 -0.51
N GLN A 25 6.50 -10.53 -0.69
CA GLN A 25 6.00 -11.08 -1.96
C GLN A 25 4.52 -10.79 -2.15
N ARG A 26 3.73 -10.82 -1.07
CA ARG A 26 2.30 -10.52 -1.12
C ARG A 26 1.83 -9.78 0.11
N LEU A 27 1.09 -8.70 -0.07
CA LEU A 27 0.46 -7.94 1.00
C LEU A 27 -1.06 -7.98 0.87
N LEU A 28 -1.74 -8.44 1.92
CA LEU A 28 -3.21 -8.38 2.05
C LEU A 28 -3.58 -7.28 3.04
N ASN A 29 -4.10 -6.16 2.56
CA ASN A 29 -4.55 -5.04 3.37
C ASN A 29 -6.02 -4.70 3.04
N GLN A 30 -6.93 -5.63 3.33
CA GLN A 30 -8.37 -5.52 3.01
C GLN A 30 -9.20 -5.45 4.30
N ALA A 31 -10.53 -5.54 4.21
CA ALA A 31 -11.42 -5.53 5.38
C ALA A 31 -11.17 -4.34 6.30
N LYS A 32 -10.98 -3.14 5.71
CA LYS A 32 -10.60 -1.90 6.41
C LYS A 32 -9.23 -1.94 7.11
N GLY A 33 -8.31 -2.77 6.63
CA GLY A 33 -6.93 -2.80 7.07
C GLY A 33 -6.22 -1.46 6.81
N VAL A 34 -5.33 -1.06 7.72
CA VAL A 34 -4.61 0.21 7.64
C VAL A 34 -3.11 -0.01 7.78
N LEU A 35 -2.35 0.52 6.83
CA LEU A 35 -0.90 0.70 6.93
C LEU A 35 -0.62 2.20 6.92
N ALA A 36 0.04 2.71 7.96
CA ALA A 36 0.31 4.13 8.08
C ALA A 36 1.79 4.41 8.38
N GLY A 37 2.38 5.39 7.69
CA GLY A 37 3.76 5.81 7.89
C GLY A 37 3.87 7.34 8.01
N ARG A 38 4.28 7.84 9.18
CA ARG A 38 4.39 9.29 9.41
C ARG A 38 5.54 9.90 8.61
N ASP A 39 6.76 9.38 8.74
CA ASP A 39 7.90 9.87 7.94
C ASP A 39 8.00 9.25 6.54
N GLY A 40 6.94 8.61 6.07
CA GLY A 40 6.90 7.94 4.76
C GLY A 40 6.40 6.50 4.83
N LEU A 41 5.92 5.99 3.70
CA LEU A 41 5.58 4.58 3.51
C LEU A 41 6.19 4.09 2.19
N SER A 42 7.03 3.05 2.26
CA SER A 42 7.55 2.35 1.08
C SER A 42 7.13 0.89 1.11
N LEU A 43 6.58 0.41 0.00
CA LEU A 43 6.27 -0.98 -0.25
C LEU A 43 6.99 -1.43 -1.52
N ASP A 44 7.88 -2.40 -1.35
CA ASP A 44 8.55 -3.11 -2.43
C ASP A 44 8.13 -4.58 -2.41
N GLY A 45 7.63 -5.12 -3.52
CA GLY A 45 7.07 -6.47 -3.48
C GLY A 45 6.57 -7.08 -4.78
N GLY A 46 5.82 -8.17 -4.64
CA GLY A 46 5.16 -8.85 -5.75
C GLY A 46 3.76 -8.30 -5.99
N GLU A 47 2.88 -8.44 -5.01
CA GLU A 47 1.46 -8.12 -5.12
C GLU A 47 0.93 -7.37 -3.90
N LEU A 48 0.01 -6.42 -4.13
CA LEU A 48 -0.75 -5.72 -3.10
C LEU A 48 -2.25 -5.85 -3.39
N PHE A 49 -2.99 -6.37 -2.42
CA PHE A 49 -4.46 -6.36 -2.39
C PHE A 49 -4.93 -5.40 -1.29
N ASN A 50 -5.34 -4.20 -1.68
CA ASN A 50 -5.77 -3.09 -0.83
C ASN A 50 -7.27 -2.75 -0.97
N GLY A 51 -8.07 -3.63 -1.57
CA GLY A 51 -9.51 -3.41 -1.72
C GLY A 51 -10.32 -3.51 -0.42
N ASP A 52 -11.65 -3.46 -0.52
CA ASP A 52 -12.57 -3.60 0.62
C ASP A 52 -12.27 -2.61 1.78
N GLY A 53 -12.10 -1.34 1.43
CA GLY A 53 -11.82 -0.26 2.37
C GLY A 53 -10.39 -0.26 2.93
N GLY A 54 -9.47 -1.04 2.37
CA GLY A 54 -8.05 -1.02 2.70
C GLY A 54 -7.42 0.36 2.50
N ARG A 55 -6.48 0.73 3.38
CA ARG A 55 -5.79 2.02 3.35
C ARG A 55 -4.28 1.91 3.52
N LEU A 56 -3.54 2.58 2.63
CA LEU A 56 -2.14 2.96 2.81
C LEU A 56 -2.11 4.49 2.95
N ASP A 57 -1.75 4.97 4.14
CA ASP A 57 -1.72 6.40 4.47
C ASP A 57 -0.27 6.84 4.80
N SER A 58 0.23 7.89 4.15
CA SER A 58 1.54 8.47 4.50
C SER A 58 1.48 9.98 4.70
N GLN A 59 2.17 10.48 5.73
CA GLN A 59 2.26 11.92 6.03
C GLN A 59 3.43 12.63 5.32
N ASN A 60 4.25 11.93 4.56
CA ASN A 60 5.37 12.53 3.82
C ASN A 60 5.44 12.04 2.37
N GLY A 61 5.53 10.73 2.14
CA GLY A 61 5.64 10.18 0.80
C GLY A 61 5.21 8.72 0.76
N LEU A 62 4.47 8.35 -0.28
CA LEU A 62 4.02 6.98 -0.52
C LEU A 62 4.67 6.43 -1.78
N SER A 63 5.51 5.41 -1.64
CA SER A 63 6.10 4.68 -2.76
C SER A 63 5.62 3.23 -2.75
N VAL A 64 5.06 2.79 -3.87
CA VAL A 64 4.65 1.40 -4.11
C VAL A 64 5.31 0.91 -5.39
N SER A 65 6.14 -0.12 -5.28
CA SER A 65 6.86 -0.75 -6.39
C SER A 65 6.60 -2.25 -6.37
N LEU A 66 5.83 -2.72 -7.35
CA LEU A 66 5.37 -4.10 -7.43
C LEU A 66 5.77 -4.75 -8.75
N GLY A 67 6.29 -5.98 -8.68
CA GLY A 67 6.55 -6.79 -9.87
C GLY A 67 5.27 -7.34 -10.53
N GLY A 68 4.16 -7.37 -9.79
CA GLY A 68 2.89 -7.98 -10.20
C GLY A 68 1.72 -7.02 -10.11
N VAL A 69 0.72 -7.38 -9.28
CA VAL A 69 -0.59 -6.73 -9.23
C VAL A 69 -0.68 -5.70 -8.10
N LEU A 70 -1.20 -4.53 -8.42
CA LEU A 70 -1.79 -3.58 -7.49
C LEU A 70 -3.32 -3.62 -7.64
N ASP A 71 -4.01 -4.26 -6.70
CA ASP A 71 -5.47 -4.23 -6.59
C ASP A 71 -5.86 -3.24 -5.49
N ASN A 72 -6.47 -2.12 -5.87
CA ASN A 72 -6.95 -1.08 -4.97
C ASN A 72 -8.47 -0.86 -5.10
N GLN A 73 -9.24 -1.89 -5.42
CA GLN A 73 -10.67 -1.73 -5.67
C GLN A 73 -11.46 -1.35 -4.41
N GLY A 74 -12.02 -0.14 -4.38
CA GLY A 74 -12.66 0.39 -3.18
C GLY A 74 -11.70 0.64 -2.01
N GLY A 75 -10.40 0.66 -2.29
CA GLY A 75 -9.34 0.99 -1.35
C GLY A 75 -8.82 2.42 -1.53
N ALA A 76 -7.86 2.81 -0.69
CA ALA A 76 -7.19 4.10 -0.78
C ALA A 76 -5.67 4.00 -0.59
N LEU A 77 -4.93 4.67 -1.49
CA LEU A 77 -3.53 5.04 -1.30
C LEU A 77 -3.50 6.57 -1.18
N VAL A 78 -3.08 7.08 -0.02
CA VAL A 78 -3.12 8.49 0.32
C VAL A 78 -1.74 8.95 0.78
N SER A 79 -1.24 10.03 0.20
CA SER A 79 -0.02 10.68 0.63
C SER A 79 -0.23 12.18 0.82
N GLU A 80 0.22 12.70 1.97
CA GLU A 80 0.34 14.16 2.22
C GLU A 80 1.59 14.77 1.57
N GLY A 81 2.38 13.99 0.82
CA GLY A 81 3.34 14.51 -0.14
C GLY A 81 3.24 13.72 -1.45
N SER A 82 4.36 13.28 -2.02
CA SER A 82 4.32 12.59 -3.32
C SER A 82 3.79 11.16 -3.20
N LEU A 83 3.02 10.74 -4.19
CA LEU A 83 2.59 9.36 -4.37
C LEU A 83 3.23 8.80 -5.63
N THR A 84 3.75 7.60 -5.55
CA THR A 84 4.18 6.85 -6.74
C THR A 84 3.74 5.40 -6.61
N ALA A 85 3.06 4.91 -7.64
CA ALA A 85 2.62 3.52 -7.71
C ALA A 85 3.05 2.91 -9.05
N ARG A 86 3.86 1.85 -8.99
CA ARG A 86 4.30 1.06 -10.14
C ARG A 86 3.93 -0.40 -9.92
N ALA A 87 3.32 -0.99 -10.93
CA ALA A 87 2.92 -2.39 -10.95
C ALA A 87 2.85 -2.87 -12.40
N ALA A 88 3.00 -4.18 -12.62
CA ALA A 88 2.76 -4.77 -13.94
C ALA A 88 1.28 -4.67 -14.34
N ARG A 89 0.38 -4.74 -13.36
CA ARG A 89 -1.06 -4.50 -13.53
C ARG A 89 -1.59 -3.67 -12.37
N LEU A 90 -2.41 -2.67 -12.70
CA LEU A 90 -3.04 -1.79 -11.73
C LEU A 90 -4.56 -1.81 -11.94
N ASP A 91 -5.31 -2.17 -10.90
CA ASP A 91 -6.77 -2.07 -10.86
C ASP A 91 -7.18 -1.14 -9.71
N ASN A 92 -7.64 0.07 -10.05
CA ASN A 92 -8.11 1.07 -9.10
C ASN A 92 -9.60 1.39 -9.31
N ARG A 93 -10.40 0.43 -9.81
CA ARG A 93 -11.83 0.67 -10.03
C ARG A 93 -12.54 0.94 -8.70
N GLY A 94 -13.17 2.10 -8.59
CA GLY A 94 -13.81 2.55 -7.36
C GLY A 94 -12.85 2.83 -6.21
N GLY A 95 -11.53 2.75 -6.44
CA GLY A 95 -10.50 3.10 -5.47
C GLY A 95 -10.01 4.53 -5.61
N THR A 96 -9.20 4.97 -4.65
CA THR A 96 -8.64 6.33 -4.61
C THR A 96 -7.12 6.30 -4.57
N PHE A 97 -6.49 7.09 -5.44
CA PHE A 97 -5.12 7.57 -5.24
C PHE A 97 -5.18 9.07 -4.97
N SER A 98 -4.60 9.50 -3.87
CA SER A 98 -4.57 10.91 -3.47
C SER A 98 -3.15 11.31 -3.08
N SER A 99 -2.70 12.44 -3.60
CA SER A 99 -1.41 13.03 -3.30
C SER A 99 -1.58 14.52 -3.09
N ALA A 100 -0.95 15.07 -2.06
CA ALA A 100 -0.81 16.53 -1.89
C ALA A 100 0.44 17.09 -2.61
N GLY A 101 1.26 16.20 -3.20
CA GLY A 101 2.41 16.53 -4.02
C GLY A 101 2.27 16.01 -5.46
N ALA A 102 3.37 15.48 -6.00
CA ALA A 102 3.37 14.85 -7.32
C ALA A 102 2.75 13.45 -7.27
N LEU A 103 1.99 13.11 -8.32
CA LEU A 103 1.39 11.80 -8.58
C LEU A 103 1.86 11.26 -9.93
#